data_AF-A0A842KPP3-F1
#
_entry.id   AF-A0A842KPP3-F1
#
_cell.length_a   1.000
_cell.length_b   1.000
_cell.length_c   1.000
_cell.angle_alpha   90.00
_cell.angle_beta   90.00
_cell.angle_gamma   90.00
#
_symmetry.space_group_name_H-M   'P 1'
#
loop_
_entity.id
_entity.type
_entity.pdbx_description
1 polymer ?
#
loop_
_entity_poly.entity_id
_entity_poly.type
_entity_poly.pdbx_seq_one_letter_code
_entity_poly.pdbx_strand_id
1 'polypeptide(L)'
;MMGFLDTILGRSKLPKAKTDRLFAISTASITLETNLGIKPSTMAGICFKPIESSRYETARTEIEELLRYSCQETETSYNLKKDEYNFLWVILEDPDFEDIVTTIHLISQTMIEHDFGE
;
A
#
# COMPACT_ATOMS: atom_id res chain seq x y z
N MET A 1 16.11 -31.38 2.15
CA MET A 1 15.76 -31.85 0.80
C MET A 1 14.29 -31.51 0.58
N MET A 2 14.00 -30.28 0.15
CA MET A 2 12.63 -29.76 0.04
C MET A 2 12.63 -28.79 -1.14
N GLY A 3 11.84 -29.06 -2.18
CA GLY A 3 11.81 -28.20 -3.37
C GLY A 3 11.31 -28.84 -4.67
N PHE A 4 11.35 -30.16 -4.84
CA PHE A 4 10.89 -30.79 -6.08
C PHE A 4 9.39 -31.15 -6.09
N LEU A 5 8.80 -31.49 -4.95
CA LEU A 5 7.38 -31.85 -4.86
C LEU A 5 6.45 -30.62 -4.82
N ASP A 6 6.90 -29.49 -4.24
CA ASP A 6 6.10 -28.26 -4.16
C ASP A 6 5.88 -27.59 -5.53
N THR A 7 6.84 -27.69 -6.45
CA THR A 7 6.71 -27.15 -7.81
C THR A 7 5.74 -27.96 -8.68
N ILE A 8 5.62 -29.26 -8.44
CA ILE A 8 4.67 -30.13 -9.17
C ILE A 8 3.24 -29.98 -8.63
N LEU A 9 3.07 -29.66 -7.34
CA LEU A 9 1.76 -29.49 -6.69
C LEU A 9 1.14 -28.10 -6.91
N GLY A 10 1.73 -27.25 -7.74
CA GLY A 10 1.15 -25.96 -8.16
C GLY A 10 1.00 -24.92 -7.03
N ARG A 11 1.58 -25.17 -5.85
CA ARG A 11 1.58 -24.22 -4.74
C ARG A 11 2.71 -23.21 -4.92
N SER A 12 2.52 -22.29 -5.86
CA SER A 12 3.33 -21.07 -5.93
C SER A 12 3.06 -20.24 -4.67
N LYS A 13 4.03 -20.20 -3.74
CA LYS A 13 4.00 -19.21 -2.65
C LYS A 13 4.21 -17.82 -3.26
N LEU A 14 3.24 -16.94 -3.09
CA LEU A 14 3.38 -15.54 -3.48
C LEU A 14 4.58 -14.92 -2.73
N PRO A 15 5.42 -14.13 -3.41
CA PRO A 15 6.51 -13.42 -2.72
C PRO A 15 5.92 -12.44 -1.72
N LYS A 16 6.52 -12.38 -0.52
CA LYS A 16 6.13 -11.41 0.52
C LYS A 16 6.30 -9.98 0.02
N ALA A 17 5.41 -9.08 0.45
CA ALA A 17 5.53 -7.66 0.18
C ALA A 17 6.88 -7.12 0.68
N LYS A 18 7.55 -6.31 -0.14
CA LYS A 18 8.84 -5.67 0.18
C LYS A 18 8.61 -4.19 0.49
N THR A 19 7.99 -3.90 1.61
CA THR A 19 7.58 -2.53 2.00
C THR A 19 8.77 -1.57 2.10
N ASP A 20 9.96 -2.05 2.46
CA ASP A 20 11.20 -1.25 2.52
C ASP A 20 11.60 -0.64 1.17
N ARG A 21 11.14 -1.22 0.06
CA ARG A 21 11.42 -0.69 -1.29
C ARG A 21 10.64 0.59 -1.59
N LEU A 22 9.56 0.89 -0.86
CA LEU A 22 8.79 2.11 -1.04
C LEU A 22 9.62 3.35 -0.69
N PHE A 23 10.50 3.30 0.32
CA PHE A 23 11.41 4.40 0.65
C PHE A 23 12.45 4.68 -0.44
N ALA A 24 12.80 3.68 -1.26
CA ALA A 24 13.69 3.94 -2.40
C ALA A 24 13.02 4.88 -3.43
N ILE A 25 11.70 4.99 -3.44
CA ILE A 25 10.97 5.83 -4.39
C ILE A 25 11.11 7.33 -4.03
N SER A 26 11.14 7.70 -2.75
CA SER A 26 11.34 9.10 -2.33
C SER A 26 12.73 9.63 -2.73
N THR A 27 13.76 8.79 -2.66
CA THR A 27 15.11 9.15 -3.14
C THR A 27 15.21 9.13 -4.67
N ALA A 28 14.53 8.18 -5.33
CA ALA A 28 14.48 8.10 -6.78
C ALA A 28 13.75 9.29 -7.40
N SER A 29 12.69 9.83 -6.77
CA SER A 29 11.92 10.97 -7.30
C SER A 29 12.82 12.20 -7.49
N ILE A 30 13.70 12.48 -6.53
CA ILE A 30 14.70 13.57 -6.63
C ILE A 30 15.60 13.37 -7.86
N THR A 31 16.07 12.14 -8.09
CA THR A 31 16.94 11.83 -9.24
C THR A 31 16.18 11.96 -10.56
N LEU A 32 14.92 11.51 -10.60
CA LEU A 32 14.05 11.59 -11.78
C LEU A 32 13.72 13.04 -12.14
N GLU A 33 13.46 13.88 -11.15
CA GLU A 33 13.18 15.30 -11.38
C GLU A 33 14.45 16.04 -11.82
N THR A 34 15.56 15.86 -11.11
CA THR A 34 16.81 16.61 -11.37
C THR A 34 17.48 16.22 -12.69
N ASN A 35 17.51 14.93 -13.04
CA ASN A 35 18.23 14.46 -14.23
C ASN A 35 17.35 14.33 -15.47
N LEU A 36 16.05 14.07 -15.30
CA LEU A 36 15.14 13.74 -16.42
C LEU A 36 13.94 14.69 -16.51
N GLY A 37 13.77 15.62 -15.57
CA GLY A 37 12.61 16.53 -15.55
C GLY A 37 11.27 15.83 -15.29
N ILE A 38 11.29 14.60 -14.77
CA ILE A 38 10.08 13.82 -14.48
C ILE A 38 9.64 14.15 -13.05
N LYS A 39 8.47 14.76 -12.93
CA LYS A 39 7.89 15.12 -11.63
C LYS A 39 7.01 13.98 -11.08
N PRO A 40 7.04 13.73 -9.77
CA PRO A 40 6.10 12.82 -9.13
C PRO A 40 4.66 13.33 -9.28
N SER A 41 3.72 12.39 -9.36
CA SER A 41 2.28 12.68 -9.29
C SER A 41 1.94 13.12 -7.87
N THR A 42 0.97 14.04 -7.75
CA THR A 42 0.36 14.43 -6.45
C THR A 42 -0.66 13.41 -5.95
N MET A 43 -0.80 12.27 -6.64
CA MET A 43 -1.76 11.23 -6.32
C MET A 43 -1.14 9.85 -6.46
N ALA A 44 -1.41 8.97 -5.50
CA ALA A 44 -1.01 7.57 -5.51
C ALA A 44 -2.07 6.67 -4.89
N GLY A 45 -2.01 5.38 -5.17
CA GLY A 45 -2.91 4.40 -4.59
C GLY A 45 -2.23 3.10 -4.22
N ILE A 46 -2.70 2.49 -3.13
CA ILE A 46 -2.35 1.14 -2.71
C ILE A 46 -3.62 0.28 -2.67
N CYS A 47 -3.52 -0.95 -3.16
CA CYS A 47 -4.61 -1.92 -3.12
C CYS A 47 -4.27 -3.13 -2.27
N PHE A 48 -5.26 -3.62 -1.54
CA PHE A 48 -5.18 -4.84 -0.75
C PHE A 48 -6.03 -5.93 -1.39
N LYS A 49 -5.52 -7.17 -1.33
CA LYS A 49 -6.27 -8.34 -1.78
C LYS A 49 -7.62 -8.42 -1.05
N PRO A 50 -8.62 -9.10 -1.64
CA PRO A 50 -9.90 -9.31 -0.97
C PRO A 50 -9.70 -9.96 0.40
N ILE A 51 -10.13 -9.24 1.43
CA ILE A 51 -10.20 -9.74 2.79
C ILE A 51 -11.45 -10.61 2.89
N GLU A 52 -11.41 -11.68 3.69
CA GLU A 52 -12.60 -12.48 3.98
C GLU A 52 -13.77 -11.57 4.40
N SER A 53 -14.96 -11.83 3.87
CA SER A 53 -16.11 -10.92 4.01
C SER A 53 -16.47 -10.61 5.46
N SER A 54 -16.17 -11.53 6.39
CA SER A 54 -16.36 -11.38 7.83
C SER A 54 -15.42 -10.36 8.48
N ARG A 55 -14.23 -10.12 7.92
CA ARG A 55 -13.21 -9.20 8.43
C ARG A 55 -13.10 -7.90 7.64
N TYR A 56 -13.77 -7.80 6.48
CA TYR A 56 -13.68 -6.65 5.57
C TYR A 56 -14.04 -5.33 6.24
N GLU A 57 -15.19 -5.26 6.91
CA GLU A 57 -15.63 -4.00 7.56
C GLU A 57 -14.66 -3.59 8.68
N THR A 58 -14.17 -4.54 9.47
CA THR A 58 -13.17 -4.27 10.52
C THR A 58 -11.88 -3.70 9.92
N ALA A 59 -11.34 -4.33 8.88
CA ALA A 59 -10.12 -3.86 8.21
C ALA A 59 -10.33 -2.48 7.57
N ARG A 60 -11.50 -2.25 6.95
CA ARG A 60 -11.85 -0.94 6.37
C ARG A 60 -11.87 0.13 7.46
N THR A 61 -12.54 -0.12 8.58
CA THR A 61 -12.60 0.83 9.69
C THR A 61 -11.20 1.10 10.24
N GLU A 62 -10.39 0.07 10.49
CA GLU A 62 -9.01 0.25 10.99
C GLU A 62 -8.15 1.12 10.05
N ILE A 63 -8.20 0.87 8.74
CA ILE A 63 -7.51 1.70 7.75
C ILE A 63 -8.05 3.13 7.77
N GLU A 64 -9.37 3.31 7.86
CA GLU A 64 -10.01 4.63 7.89
C GLU A 64 -9.62 5.42 9.14
N GLU A 65 -9.52 4.77 10.30
CA GLU A 65 -9.03 5.40 11.53
C GLU A 65 -7.57 5.82 11.41
N LEU A 66 -6.72 4.92 10.92
CA LEU A 66 -5.30 5.20 10.69
C LEU A 66 -5.11 6.37 9.72
N LEU A 67 -5.83 6.37 8.59
CA LEU A 67 -5.82 7.45 7.61
C LEU A 67 -6.28 8.76 8.23
N ARG A 68 -7.36 8.75 9.00
CA ARG A 68 -7.85 9.94 9.70
C ARG A 68 -6.77 10.53 10.61
N TYR A 69 -6.02 9.72 11.35
CA TYR A 69 -4.95 10.22 12.21
C TYR A 69 -3.74 10.70 11.40
N SER A 70 -3.28 9.90 10.43
CA SER A 70 -2.07 10.22 9.63
C SER A 70 -2.26 11.44 8.74
N CYS A 71 -3.44 11.64 8.17
CA CYS A 71 -3.71 12.71 7.22
C CYS A 71 -4.18 14.01 7.88
N GLN A 72 -4.51 13.98 9.19
CA GLN A 72 -4.97 15.18 9.89
C GLN A 72 -3.86 16.23 10.05
N GLU A 73 -2.61 15.80 10.21
CA GLU A 73 -1.47 16.71 10.39
C GLU A 73 -0.91 17.23 9.06
N THR A 74 -0.96 16.42 8.00
CA THR A 74 -0.40 16.72 6.68
C THR A 74 -1.39 17.37 5.72
N GLU A 75 -2.68 17.48 6.10
CA GLU A 75 -3.78 17.91 5.22
C GLU A 75 -3.95 17.03 3.97
N THR A 76 -3.40 15.82 3.97
CA THR A 76 -3.51 14.84 2.88
C THR A 76 -4.97 14.41 2.68
N SER A 77 -5.45 14.44 1.43
CA SER A 77 -6.77 13.92 1.09
C SER A 77 -6.71 12.42 0.84
N TYR A 78 -7.73 11.66 1.25
CA TYR A 78 -7.80 10.23 0.98
C TYR A 78 -9.20 9.74 0.56
N ASN A 79 -9.23 8.64 -0.18
CA ASN A 79 -10.46 7.94 -0.58
C ASN A 79 -10.31 6.42 -0.45
N LEU A 80 -11.32 5.79 0.16
CA LEU A 80 -11.42 4.33 0.27
C LEU A 80 -12.44 3.78 -0.73
N LYS A 81 -11.95 3.02 -1.71
CA LYS A 81 -12.78 2.43 -2.77
C LYS A 81 -12.70 0.91 -2.77
N LYS A 82 -13.85 0.24 -2.85
CA LYS A 82 -13.92 -1.18 -3.17
C LYS A 82 -14.09 -1.34 -4.68
N ASP A 83 -13.29 -2.19 -5.32
CA ASP A 83 -13.45 -2.48 -6.75
C ASP A 83 -14.36 -3.69 -7.03
N GLU A 84 -14.58 -3.98 -8.31
CA GLU A 84 -15.42 -5.09 -8.78
C GLU A 84 -14.85 -6.47 -8.42
N TYR A 85 -13.56 -6.55 -8.09
CA TYR A 85 -12.87 -7.76 -7.67
C TYR A 85 -12.78 -7.89 -6.14
N ASN A 86 -13.44 -7.00 -5.39
CA ASN A 86 -13.42 -6.89 -3.93
C ASN A 86 -12.06 -6.47 -3.34
N PHE A 87 -11.18 -5.85 -4.12
CA PHE A 87 -9.98 -5.23 -3.57
C PHE A 87 -10.37 -3.92 -2.90
N LEU A 88 -9.69 -3.64 -1.79
CA LEU A 88 -9.79 -2.35 -1.11
C LEU A 88 -8.65 -1.46 -1.59
N TRP A 89 -9.01 -0.32 -2.16
CA TRP A 89 -8.10 0.71 -2.62
C TRP A 89 -8.10 1.86 -1.64
N VAL A 90 -6.89 2.28 -1.25
CA VAL A 90 -6.66 3.57 -0.61
C VAL A 90 -6.02 4.46 -1.67
N ILE A 91 -6.66 5.58 -1.96
CA ILE A 91 -6.17 6.60 -2.89
C ILE A 91 -5.83 7.83 -2.06
N LEU A 92 -4.61 8.33 -2.20
CA LEU A 92 -4.10 9.51 -1.50
C LEU A 92 -3.84 10.62 -2.51
N GLU A 93 -4.09 11.85 -2.10
CA GLU A 93 -3.77 13.06 -2.85
C GLU A 93 -3.12 14.10 -1.93
N ASP A 94 -1.90 14.49 -2.28
CA ASP A 94 -1.10 15.49 -1.57
C ASP A 94 -0.11 16.16 -2.54
N PRO A 95 0.09 17.49 -2.48
CA PRO A 95 1.19 18.14 -3.20
C PRO A 95 2.59 17.67 -2.75
N ASP A 96 2.76 17.25 -1.49
CA ASP A 96 4.00 16.70 -0.97
C ASP A 96 4.08 15.18 -1.20
N PHE A 97 5.04 14.78 -2.03
CA PHE A 97 5.26 13.37 -2.35
C PHE A 97 5.75 12.56 -1.14
N GLU A 98 6.47 13.18 -0.21
CA GLU A 98 6.98 12.49 0.98
C GLU A 98 5.86 12.07 1.92
N ASP A 99 4.82 12.91 2.05
CA ASP A 99 3.63 12.61 2.83
C ASP A 99 2.88 11.41 2.24
N ILE A 100 2.70 11.37 0.91
CA ILE A 100 2.11 10.22 0.21
C ILE A 100 2.89 8.93 0.51
N VAL A 101 4.22 8.96 0.38
CA VAL A 101 5.07 7.78 0.61
C VAL A 101 4.98 7.31 2.06
N THR A 102 5.00 8.24 3.00
CA THR A 102 4.93 7.97 4.44
C THR A 102 3.59 7.35 4.82
N THR A 103 2.47 7.91 4.35
CA THR A 103 1.14 7.37 4.63
C THR A 103 0.94 5.98 4.00
N ILE A 104 1.38 5.75 2.75
CA ILE A 104 1.34 4.41 2.13
C ILE A 104 2.15 3.40 2.95
N HIS A 105 3.32 3.80 3.43
CA HIS A 105 4.16 2.94 4.24
C HIS A 105 3.46 2.54 5.55
N LEU A 106 2.87 3.52 6.26
CA LEU A 106 2.15 3.29 7.50
C LEU A 106 0.99 2.30 7.31
N ILE A 107 0.14 2.51 6.30
CA ILE A 107 -0.98 1.59 6.01
C ILE A 107 -0.46 0.19 5.68
N SER A 108 0.63 0.10 4.90
CA SER A 108 1.23 -1.18 4.53
C SER A 108 1.72 -1.95 5.75
N GLN A 109 2.34 -1.28 6.73
CA GLN A 109 2.79 -1.91 7.98
C GLN A 109 1.61 -2.44 8.80
N THR A 110 0.58 -1.61 9.02
CA THR A 110 -0.62 -2.02 9.76
C THR A 110 -1.32 -3.20 9.11
N MET A 111 -1.39 -3.25 7.78
CA MET A 111 -1.98 -4.39 7.07
C MET A 111 -1.16 -5.68 7.20
N ILE A 112 0.17 -5.57 7.29
CA ILE A 112 1.05 -6.71 7.54
C ILE A 112 0.91 -7.19 8.99
N GLU A 113 0.86 -6.27 9.96
CA GLU A 113 0.70 -6.59 11.39
C GLU A 113 -0.61 -7.32 11.69
N HIS A 114 -1.68 -6.96 11.00
CA HIS A 114 -3.01 -7.56 11.17
C HIS A 114 -3.24 -8.82 10.30
N ASP A 115 -2.19 -9.31 9.62
CA ASP A 115 -2.19 -10.50 8.75
C ASP A 115 -3.20 -10.40 7.59
N PHE A 116 -3.51 -9.18 7.13
CA PHE A 116 -4.38 -8.97 5.97
C PHE A 116 -3.64 -9.12 4.63
N GLY A 117 -2.30 -9.30 4.67
CA GLY A 117 -1.41 -9.23 3.51
C GLY A 117 -0.84 -10.56 2.97
N GLU A 118 -1.21 -11.73 3.51
CA GLU A 118 -0.73 -13.03 2.99
C GLU A 118 -1.37 -13.46 1.65
#